data_AF-A0A9D5WFY7-F1
#
_entry.id   AF-A0A9D5WFY7-F1
#
_cell.length_a   1.000
_cell.length_b   1.000
_cell.length_c   1.000
_cell.angle_alpha   90.00
_cell.angle_beta   90.00
_cell.angle_gamma   90.00
#
_symmetry.space_group_name_H-M   'P 1'
#
loop_
_entity.id
_entity.type
_entity.pdbx_description
1 polymer ?
#
loop_
_entity_poly.entity_id
_entity_poly.type
_entity_poly.pdbx_seq_one_letter_code
_entity_poly.pdbx_strand_id
1 'polypeptide(L)'
;MDTGKKWIDGRPIFRKVVRGTVNMTGGYNTSSLPHGIAGLTDAWELISWSGNARLSGVLSNNPIKQALPYIEGTHQSGITSIDKTSITISGSYAWGNSEVSVTLEYVK
;
A
#
# COMPACT_ATOMS: atom_id res chain seq x y z
N MET A 1 -4.37 6.26 -13.46
CA MET A 1 -5.47 7.02 -14.09
C MET A 1 -5.27 8.49 -13.74
N ASP A 2 -5.36 9.41 -14.69
CA ASP A 2 -5.39 10.85 -14.38
C ASP A 2 -6.68 11.17 -13.62
N THR A 3 -6.57 11.93 -12.54
CA THR A 3 -7.73 12.29 -11.70
C THR A 3 -8.45 13.55 -12.17
N GLY A 4 -7.90 14.29 -13.14
CA GLY A 4 -8.36 15.62 -13.53
C GLY A 4 -7.98 16.73 -12.55
N LYS A 5 -7.32 16.38 -11.43
CA LYS A 5 -6.78 17.33 -10.44
C LYS A 5 -5.32 17.62 -10.73
N LYS A 6 -4.86 18.78 -10.26
CA LYS A 6 -3.46 19.19 -10.29
C LYS A 6 -2.91 19.33 -8.87
N TRP A 7 -1.63 19.05 -8.72
CA TRP A 7 -0.89 19.35 -7.51
C TRP A 7 -0.58 20.85 -7.44
N ILE A 8 -0.08 21.31 -6.30
CA ILE A 8 0.18 22.73 -6.03
C ILE A 8 1.15 23.38 -7.03
N ASP A 9 1.98 22.57 -7.68
CA ASP A 9 2.94 22.97 -8.72
C ASP A 9 2.41 22.84 -10.16
N GLY A 10 1.13 22.49 -10.32
CA GLY A 10 0.46 22.36 -11.61
C GLY A 10 0.60 20.99 -12.28
N ARG A 11 1.37 20.05 -11.74
CA ARG A 11 1.48 18.69 -12.30
C ARG A 11 0.17 17.90 -12.15
N PRO A 12 -0.22 17.04 -13.12
CA PRO A 12 -1.41 16.20 -12.99
C PRO A 12 -1.27 15.18 -11.85
N ILE A 13 -2.32 15.05 -11.03
CA ILE A 13 -2.41 14.00 -10.01
C ILE A 13 -2.97 12.73 -10.66
N PHE A 14 -2.22 11.64 -10.55
CA PHE A 14 -2.63 10.31 -10.99
C PHE A 14 -3.08 9.47 -9.79
N ARG A 15 -4.04 8.57 -10.01
CA ARG A 15 -4.46 7.55 -9.05
C ARG A 15 -4.16 6.15 -9.57
N LYS A 16 -3.69 5.27 -8.67
CA LYS A 16 -3.50 3.83 -8.92
C LYS A 16 -4.07 3.04 -7.74
N VAL A 17 -4.86 2.00 -8.04
CA VAL A 17 -5.19 0.96 -7.08
C VAL A 17 -4.22 -0.19 -7.28
N VAL A 18 -3.56 -0.60 -6.21
CA VAL A 18 -2.60 -1.71 -6.16
C VAL A 18 -3.20 -2.79 -5.28
N ARG A 19 -3.25 -4.02 -5.79
CA ARG A 19 -3.74 -5.18 -5.05
C ARG A 19 -2.79 -6.34 -5.22
N GLY A 20 -2.62 -7.13 -4.17
CA GLY A 20 -1.86 -8.36 -4.22
C GLY A 20 -1.68 -8.98 -2.86
N THR A 21 -0.95 -10.09 -2.83
CA THR A 21 -0.64 -10.83 -1.61
C THR A 21 0.78 -10.54 -1.20
N VAL A 22 0.98 -10.34 0.10
CA VAL A 22 2.28 -10.23 0.74
C VAL A 22 2.44 -11.35 1.75
N ASN A 23 3.67 -11.77 2.02
CA ASN A 23 3.95 -12.75 3.08
C ASN A 23 4.79 -12.10 4.19
N MET A 24 4.19 -11.92 5.37
CA MET A 24 4.80 -11.25 6.52
C MET A 24 5.31 -12.26 7.57
N THR A 25 6.11 -13.25 7.14
CA THR A 25 6.65 -14.31 8.03
C THR A 25 8.18 -14.38 8.07
N GLY A 26 8.89 -13.36 7.62
CA GLY A 26 10.36 -13.30 7.60
C GLY A 26 10.93 -11.92 7.87
N GLY A 27 12.17 -11.85 8.36
CA GLY A 27 12.81 -10.59 8.79
C GLY A 27 12.01 -9.89 9.89
N TYR A 28 11.76 -8.59 9.73
CA TYR A 28 10.93 -7.77 10.62
C TYR A 28 9.42 -7.87 10.29
N ASN A 29 8.96 -9.05 9.86
CA ASN A 29 7.62 -9.28 9.26
C ASN A 29 7.30 -8.27 8.15
N THR A 30 8.30 -8.01 7.30
CA THR A 30 8.24 -7.00 6.24
C THR A 30 8.16 -7.67 4.88
N SER A 31 7.32 -7.14 4.01
CA SER A 31 7.15 -7.62 2.64
C SER A 31 6.85 -6.45 1.69
N SER A 32 7.03 -6.68 0.40
CA SER A 32 6.88 -5.65 -0.64
C SER A 32 5.89 -6.07 -1.70
N LEU A 33 5.03 -5.13 -2.12
CA LEU A 33 4.07 -5.29 -3.21
C LEU A 33 4.44 -4.33 -4.36
N PRO A 34 4.83 -4.83 -5.55
CA PRO A 34 5.10 -3.97 -6.69
C PRO A 34 3.85 -3.19 -7.11
N HIS A 35 3.96 -1.86 -7.24
CA HIS A 35 2.80 -1.02 -7.58
C HIS A 35 2.58 -0.90 -9.11
N GLY A 36 3.58 -1.24 -9.93
CA GLY A 36 3.49 -1.27 -11.39
C GLY A 36 3.19 0.09 -12.03
N ILE A 37 3.69 1.17 -11.43
CA ILE A 37 3.54 2.53 -11.99
C ILE A 37 4.75 2.77 -12.89
N ALA A 38 4.52 2.97 -14.18
CA ALA A 38 5.58 3.26 -15.13
C ALA A 38 5.91 4.76 -15.17
N GLY A 39 7.18 5.09 -15.41
CA GLY A 39 7.65 6.45 -15.69
C GLY A 39 7.63 7.39 -14.47
N LEU A 40 7.82 6.87 -13.26
CA LEU A 40 8.12 7.72 -12.10
C LEU A 40 9.54 8.27 -12.23
N THR A 41 9.69 9.59 -12.10
CA THR A 41 10.99 10.28 -12.06
C THR A 41 11.45 10.47 -10.61
N ASP A 42 12.64 11.03 -10.38
CA ASP A 42 13.06 11.42 -9.03
C ASP A 42 12.27 12.61 -8.47
N ALA A 43 11.54 13.34 -9.32
CA ALA A 43 10.65 14.42 -8.91
C ALA A 43 9.27 13.93 -8.48
N TRP A 44 8.97 12.64 -8.59
CA TRP A 44 7.66 12.11 -8.20
C TRP A 44 7.36 12.39 -6.72
N GLU A 45 6.08 12.58 -6.41
CA GLU A 45 5.64 12.74 -5.02
C GLU A 45 4.39 11.87 -4.78
N LEU A 46 4.36 11.23 -3.61
CA LEU A 46 3.16 10.60 -3.08
C LEU A 46 2.29 11.69 -2.46
N ILE A 47 1.09 11.89 -3.00
CA ILE A 47 0.16 12.93 -2.54
C ILE A 47 -0.74 12.41 -1.42
N SER A 48 -1.31 11.22 -1.63
CA SER A 48 -2.14 10.57 -0.63
C SER A 48 -2.14 9.06 -0.82
N TRP A 49 -2.45 8.34 0.25
CA TRP A 49 -2.73 6.92 0.16
C TRP A 49 -3.79 6.51 1.17
N SER A 50 -4.51 5.44 0.84
CA SER A 50 -5.39 4.75 1.77
C SER A 50 -5.34 3.26 1.47
N GLY A 51 -5.55 2.42 2.48
CA GLY A 51 -5.42 0.99 2.29
C GLY A 51 -6.20 0.16 3.29
N ASN A 52 -6.41 -1.08 2.90
CA ASN A 52 -6.90 -2.13 3.78
C ASN A 52 -6.16 -3.43 3.47
N ALA A 53 -6.16 -4.32 4.45
CA ALA A 53 -5.63 -5.66 4.32
C ALA A 53 -6.64 -6.69 4.81
N ARG A 54 -6.44 -7.94 4.40
CA ARG A 54 -6.87 -9.11 5.13
C ARG A 54 -5.64 -9.77 5.71
N LEU A 55 -5.38 -9.53 6.99
CA LEU A 55 -4.24 -10.13 7.68
C LEU A 55 -4.47 -11.65 7.85
N SER A 56 -3.42 -12.44 7.61
CA SER A 56 -3.47 -13.92 7.65
C SER A 56 -4.61 -14.51 6.80
N GLY A 57 -4.90 -13.95 5.63
CA GLY A 57 -5.98 -14.43 4.78
C GLY A 57 -6.12 -13.76 3.41
N VAL A 58 -7.26 -14.01 2.77
CA VAL A 58 -7.59 -13.61 1.39
C VAL A 58 -8.73 -12.56 1.43
N LEU A 59 -8.58 -11.43 0.72
CA LEU A 59 -9.58 -10.34 0.65
C LEU A 59 -10.83 -10.74 -0.16
N SER A 60 -10.71 -11.68 -1.11
CA SER A 60 -11.73 -11.93 -2.12
C SER A 60 -13.07 -12.47 -1.59
N ASN A 61 -13.12 -13.05 -0.38
CA ASN A 61 -14.33 -13.67 0.18
C ASN A 61 -14.65 -13.26 1.64
N ASN A 62 -14.07 -12.18 2.18
CA ASN A 62 -14.26 -11.82 3.59
C ASN A 62 -15.17 -10.57 3.76
N PRO A 63 -16.16 -10.59 4.67
CA PRO A 63 -16.99 -9.42 4.96
C PRO A 63 -16.21 -8.30 5.68
N ILE A 64 -15.08 -8.61 6.32
CA ILE A 64 -14.31 -7.67 7.13
C ILE A 64 -12.89 -7.53 6.57
N LYS A 65 -12.50 -6.27 6.36
CA LYS A 65 -11.15 -5.86 5.93
C LYS A 65 -10.57 -4.94 6.98
N GLN A 66 -9.34 -5.20 7.42
CA GLN A 66 -8.65 -4.35 8.37
C GLN A 66 -8.23 -3.04 7.67
N ALA A 67 -8.60 -1.90 8.22
CA ALA A 67 -8.06 -0.62 7.78
C ALA A 67 -6.56 -0.55 8.08
N LEU A 68 -5.79 0.09 7.20
CA LEU A 68 -4.37 0.36 7.42
C LEU A 68 -4.16 1.82 7.87
N PRO A 69 -3.31 2.07 8.89
CA PRO A 69 -2.63 1.08 9.72
C PRO A 69 -3.62 0.31 10.62
N TYR A 70 -3.35 -0.98 10.81
CA TYR A 70 -4.09 -1.86 11.69
C TYR A 70 -3.40 -1.94 13.05
N ILE A 71 -4.21 -1.90 14.12
CA ILE A 71 -3.75 -2.03 15.51
C ILE A 71 -4.73 -2.97 16.24
N GLU A 72 -4.20 -4.05 16.81
CA GLU A 72 -4.91 -5.03 17.64
C GLU A 72 -4.05 -5.34 18.88
N GLY A 73 -4.37 -4.69 20.00
CA GLY A 73 -3.54 -4.76 21.20
C GLY A 73 -2.12 -4.27 20.91
N THR A 74 -1.13 -5.14 21.10
CA THR A 74 0.28 -4.87 20.79
C THR A 74 0.67 -5.23 19.35
N HIS A 75 -0.22 -5.88 18.61
CA HIS A 75 0.02 -6.26 17.22
C HIS A 75 -0.39 -5.13 16.27
N GLN A 76 0.50 -4.78 15.36
CA GLN A 76 0.34 -3.69 14.42
C GLN A 76 0.70 -4.17 13.02
N SER A 77 0.08 -3.58 12.00
CA SER A 77 0.51 -3.73 10.62
C SER A 77 0.18 -2.48 9.82
N GLY A 78 1.05 -2.10 8.89
CA GLY A 78 0.87 -0.88 8.13
C GLY A 78 1.85 -0.75 6.97
N ILE A 79 1.51 0.16 6.07
CA ILE A 79 2.43 0.60 5.02
C ILE A 79 3.55 1.38 5.69
N THR A 80 4.79 0.92 5.54
CA THR A 80 5.98 1.54 6.15
C THR A 80 6.78 2.36 5.15
N SER A 81 6.71 2.04 3.86
CA SER A 81 7.25 2.90 2.80
C SER A 81 6.54 2.70 1.47
N ILE A 82 6.59 3.71 0.61
CA ILE A 82 6.19 3.64 -0.80
C ILE A 82 7.29 4.32 -1.59
N ASP A 83 7.97 3.59 -2.46
CA ASP A 83 9.04 4.10 -3.30
C ASP A 83 8.63 4.13 -4.79
N LYS A 84 9.61 4.33 -5.70
CA LYS A 84 9.39 4.38 -7.16
C LYS A 84 8.95 3.04 -7.78
N THR A 85 9.02 1.95 -7.03
CA THR A 85 8.80 0.58 -7.53
C THR A 85 7.76 -0.20 -6.75
N SER A 86 7.69 -0.01 -5.43
CA SER A 86 6.98 -0.90 -4.53
C SER A 86 6.37 -0.19 -3.32
N ILE A 87 5.38 -0.86 -2.75
CA ILE A 87 4.78 -0.54 -1.45
C ILE A 87 5.36 -1.54 -0.44
N THR A 88 5.98 -1.06 0.63
CA THR A 88 6.45 -1.91 1.72
C THR A 88 5.42 -1.92 2.85
N ILE A 89 5.09 -3.12 3.32
CA ILE A 89 4.19 -3.36 4.45
C ILE A 89 4.94 -4.16 5.51
N SER A 90 4.78 -3.76 6.75
CA SER A 90 5.40 -4.42 7.91
C SER A 90 4.36 -4.71 8.98
N GLY A 91 4.70 -5.61 9.89
CA GLY A 91 3.91 -5.83 11.10
C GLY A 91 4.76 -6.14 12.32
N SER A 92 4.21 -5.90 13.51
CA SER A 92 4.85 -6.34 14.77
C SER A 92 4.57 -7.82 15.08
N TYR A 93 3.77 -8.49 14.26
CA TYR A 93 3.41 -9.91 14.38
C TYR A 93 3.55 -10.62 13.03
N ALA A 94 3.78 -11.93 13.05
CA ALA A 94 3.92 -12.76 11.86
C ALA A 94 2.55 -13.05 11.23
N TRP A 95 2.00 -12.07 10.52
CA TRP A 95 0.66 -12.09 9.90
C TRP A 95 0.52 -13.00 8.66
N GLY A 96 1.50 -13.85 8.36
CA GLY A 96 1.35 -14.82 7.27
C GLY A 96 1.18 -14.19 5.88
N ASN A 97 0.60 -14.98 4.99
CA ASN A 97 0.05 -14.48 3.74
C ASN A 97 -1.13 -13.56 4.02
N SER A 98 -1.04 -12.33 3.54
CA SER A 98 -2.05 -11.30 3.71
C SER A 98 -2.35 -10.65 2.37
N GLU A 99 -3.62 -10.52 2.01
CA GLU A 99 -4.01 -9.79 0.81
C GLU A 99 -4.19 -8.30 1.14
N VAL A 100 -3.66 -7.42 0.30
CA VAL A 100 -3.59 -5.97 0.54
C VAL A 100 -4.20 -5.22 -0.65
N SER A 101 -4.96 -4.16 -0.37
CA SER A 101 -5.47 -3.22 -1.36
C SER A 101 -5.12 -1.80 -0.95
N VAL A 102 -4.31 -1.11 -1.76
CA VAL A 102 -3.88 0.28 -1.52
C VAL A 102 -4.29 1.15 -2.69
N THR A 103 -4.88 2.30 -2.39
CA THR A 103 -5.09 3.39 -3.37
C THR A 103 -4.00 4.43 -3.16
N LEU A 104 -3.28 4.77 -4.23
CA LEU A 104 -2.25 5.80 -4.26
C LEU A 104 -2.74 6.96 -5.12
N GLU A 105 -2.53 8.19 -4.65
CA GLU A 105 -2.52 9.39 -5.48
C GLU A 105 -1.11 9.96 -5.51
N TYR A 106 -0.61 10.27 -6.72
CA TYR A 106 0.79 10.63 -6.94
C TYR A 106 0.95 11.57 -8.13
N VAL A 107 2.04 12.32 -8.16
CA VAL A 107 2.51 13.06 -9.34
C VAL A 107 3.80 12.42 -9.88
N LYS A 108 4.13 12.69 -11.14
CA LYS A 108 5.33 12.14 -11.81
C LYS A 108 6.39 13.20 -12.03
#